data_AF-A0A7H9GH12-F1
#
_entry.id   AF-A0A7H9GH12-F1
#
_cell.length_a   1.000
_cell.length_b   1.000
_cell.length_c   1.000
_cell.angle_alpha   90.00
_cell.angle_beta   90.00
_cell.angle_gamma   90.00
#
_symmetry.space_group_name_H-M   'P 1'
#
loop_
_entity.id
_entity.type
_entity.pdbx_description
1 polymer ?
#
loop_
_entity_poly.entity_id
_entity_poly.type
_entity_poly.pdbx_seq_one_letter_code
_entity_poly.pdbx_strand_id
1 'polypeptide(L)'
;MELLLLSNSTLPGKAWLEHALPTIAGQLNGRRSAVFIPFAGVTQTWDDYTAKTAAVFSPMGVTVTGIHSVADPVSAIANAEIVIVGGGNTFQLLKECRERGLLAPMVDVVRRGALYIGWSAGANLACPTIRTTNDMPIVDPNGFAALGLFPLQINPHFTNALPEGHKGETREQRIRELLVVAPELTIIGLPEGNWIQVTQGHATLGGPNPTLVFRAGEEAVTLNAGHRF
;
A
#
# COMPACT_ATOMS: atom_id res chain seq x y z
N MET A 1 4.60 -1.72 -15.58
CA MET A 1 3.77 -1.22 -14.48
C MET A 1 4.65 -0.34 -13.60
N GLU A 2 4.07 0.70 -13.02
CA GLU A 2 4.76 1.68 -12.16
C GLU A 2 4.07 1.71 -10.80
N LEU A 3 4.74 1.24 -9.74
CA LEU A 3 4.19 1.17 -8.39
C LEU A 3 5.16 1.81 -7.38
N LEU A 4 4.62 2.46 -6.36
CA LEU A 4 5.34 2.85 -5.15
C LEU A 4 4.53 2.41 -3.92
N LEU A 5 5.07 1.45 -3.18
CA LEU A 5 4.40 0.76 -2.09
C LEU A 5 5.13 1.05 -0.77
N LEU A 6 4.61 1.99 0.00
CA LEU A 6 5.24 2.47 1.24
C LEU A 6 4.71 1.71 2.45
N SER A 7 5.58 1.37 3.39
CA SER A 7 5.17 0.69 4.62
C SER A 7 4.25 1.58 5.48
N ASN A 8 4.61 2.85 5.66
CA ASN A 8 3.89 3.80 6.50
C ASN A 8 3.93 5.21 5.90
N SER A 9 3.15 6.14 6.48
CA SER A 9 3.10 7.52 5.98
C SER A 9 4.10 8.47 6.63
N THR A 10 4.51 8.23 7.88
CA THR A 10 5.20 9.24 8.69
C THR A 10 6.33 8.62 9.48
N LEU A 11 7.54 9.15 9.34
CA LEU A 11 8.68 8.81 10.19
C LEU A 11 8.67 9.61 11.49
N PRO A 12 9.27 9.11 12.59
CA PRO A 12 9.44 9.88 13.82
C PRO A 12 10.09 11.24 13.55
N GLY A 13 9.47 12.32 14.04
CA GLY A 13 9.98 13.69 13.89
C GLY A 13 9.87 14.29 12.47
N LYS A 14 9.19 13.61 11.53
CA LYS A 14 9.00 14.06 10.14
C LYS A 14 7.54 14.43 9.86
N ALA A 15 7.32 15.29 8.88
CA ALA A 15 5.98 15.58 8.38
C ALA A 15 5.39 14.36 7.64
N TRP A 16 4.06 14.37 7.49
CA TRP A 16 3.33 13.32 6.80
C TRP A 16 3.78 13.20 5.33
N LEU A 17 4.13 11.98 4.91
CA LEU A 17 4.74 11.61 3.62
C LEU A 17 6.12 12.25 3.32
N GLU A 18 6.71 13.04 4.22
CA GLU A 18 7.96 13.78 3.94
C GLU A 18 9.08 12.87 3.43
N HIS A 19 9.27 11.71 4.07
CA HIS A 19 10.32 10.74 3.71
C HIS A 19 10.14 10.15 2.30
N ALA A 20 8.93 10.19 1.76
CA ALA A 20 8.56 9.60 0.49
C ALA A 20 8.60 10.60 -0.67
N LEU A 21 8.56 11.92 -0.39
CA LEU A 21 8.43 12.95 -1.42
C LEU A 21 9.51 12.87 -2.51
N PRO A 22 10.80 12.66 -2.18
CA PRO A 22 11.82 12.52 -3.22
C PRO A 22 11.57 11.31 -4.13
N THR A 23 11.19 10.17 -3.54
CA THR A 23 10.89 8.94 -4.28
C THR A 23 9.64 9.08 -5.14
N ILE A 24 8.59 9.71 -4.60
CA ILE A 24 7.36 10.03 -5.33
C ILE A 24 7.70 10.91 -6.54
N ALA A 25 8.36 12.06 -6.30
CA ALA A 25 8.72 13.02 -7.33
C ALA A 25 9.55 12.38 -8.45
N GLY A 26 10.50 11.51 -8.09
CA GLY A 26 11.35 10.78 -9.03
C GLY A 26 10.61 9.79 -9.93
N GLN A 27 9.39 9.37 -9.56
CA GLN A 27 8.60 8.40 -10.34
C GLN A 27 7.41 9.02 -11.07
N LEU A 28 7.08 10.30 -10.83
CA LEU A 28 5.98 10.98 -11.52
C LEU A 28 6.17 10.96 -13.05
N ASN A 29 7.40 11.17 -13.54
CA ASN A 29 7.75 11.11 -14.96
C ASN A 29 6.78 11.91 -15.85
N GLY A 30 6.47 13.15 -15.41
CA GLY A 30 5.58 14.07 -16.12
C GLY A 30 4.08 13.93 -15.82
N ARG A 31 3.65 12.88 -15.09
CA ARG A 31 2.25 12.70 -14.69
C ARG A 31 1.80 13.79 -13.72
N ARG A 32 0.57 14.29 -13.88
CA ARG A 32 0.01 15.42 -13.12
C ARG A 32 -1.40 15.16 -12.61
N SER A 33 -2.20 14.32 -13.27
CA SER A 33 -3.59 14.07 -12.88
C SER A 33 -3.71 12.80 -12.03
N ALA A 34 -4.09 12.98 -10.76
CA ALA A 34 -4.23 11.90 -9.79
C ALA A 34 -5.67 11.77 -9.28
N VAL A 35 -6.13 10.52 -9.17
CA VAL A 35 -7.29 10.18 -8.33
C VAL A 35 -6.81 9.65 -7.00
N PHE A 36 -7.46 10.07 -5.91
CA PHE A 36 -7.20 9.60 -4.57
C PHE A 36 -8.33 8.68 -4.09
N ILE A 37 -7.95 7.52 -3.55
CA ILE A 37 -8.84 6.52 -2.97
C ILE A 37 -8.78 6.67 -1.44
N PRO A 38 -9.76 7.33 -0.81
CA PRO A 38 -9.70 7.74 0.60
C PRO A 38 -10.29 6.71 1.56
N PHE A 39 -10.85 5.61 1.05
CA PHE A 39 -11.77 4.74 1.79
C PHE A 39 -11.17 4.02 3.00
N ALA A 40 -9.84 3.97 3.11
CA ALA A 40 -9.17 3.49 4.31
C ALA A 40 -9.38 4.45 5.51
N GLY A 41 -9.66 5.73 5.28
CA GLY A 41 -9.93 6.72 6.32
C GLY A 41 -11.23 6.42 7.06
N VAL A 42 -11.13 6.20 8.38
CA VAL A 42 -12.27 5.91 9.27
C VAL A 42 -12.58 7.11 10.19
N THR A 43 -11.55 7.68 10.81
CA THR A 43 -11.68 8.70 11.88
C THR A 43 -11.57 10.15 11.39
N GLN A 44 -11.42 10.35 10.08
CA GLN A 44 -11.46 11.66 9.42
C GLN A 44 -12.36 11.55 8.19
N THR A 45 -12.91 12.66 7.73
CA THR A 45 -13.72 12.66 6.50
C THR A 45 -12.84 12.35 5.29
N TRP A 46 -13.44 11.80 4.24
CA TRP A 46 -12.73 11.56 2.97
C TRP A 46 -12.37 12.87 2.26
N ASP A 47 -13.15 13.93 2.46
CA ASP A 47 -12.83 15.29 1.97
C ASP A 47 -11.56 15.83 2.63
N ASP A 48 -11.47 15.76 3.97
CA ASP A 48 -10.28 16.21 4.71
C ASP A 48 -9.05 15.39 4.31
N TYR A 49 -9.22 14.07 4.14
CA TYR A 49 -8.13 13.21 3.72
C TYR A 49 -7.66 13.53 2.29
N THR A 50 -8.60 13.81 1.40
CA THR A 50 -8.31 14.23 0.02
C THR A 50 -7.58 15.57 0.01
N ALA A 51 -8.06 16.57 0.76
CA ALA A 51 -7.45 17.88 0.86
C ALA A 51 -6.02 17.80 1.41
N LYS A 52 -5.81 16.99 2.46
CA LYS A 52 -4.49 16.72 3.04
C LYS A 52 -3.54 16.09 2.02
N THR A 53 -4.02 15.13 1.24
CA THR A 53 -3.24 14.49 0.16
C THR A 53 -2.91 15.50 -0.93
N ALA A 54 -3.89 16.26 -1.40
CA ALA A 54 -3.71 17.29 -2.42
C ALA A 54 -2.65 18.33 -2.01
N ALA A 55 -2.66 18.78 -0.75
CA ALA A 55 -1.69 19.75 -0.24
C ALA A 55 -0.23 19.26 -0.34
N VAL A 56 0.01 17.96 -0.12
CA VAL A 56 1.35 17.36 -0.22
C VAL A 56 1.80 17.19 -1.66
N PHE A 57 0.87 16.90 -2.56
CA PHE A 57 1.16 16.63 -3.97
C PHE A 57 1.21 17.89 -4.85
N SER A 58 0.54 18.97 -4.43
CA SER A 58 0.50 20.25 -5.15
C SER A 58 1.89 20.86 -5.44
N PRO A 59 2.86 20.89 -4.49
CA PRO A 59 4.23 21.36 -4.78
C PRO A 59 4.96 20.57 -5.87
N MET A 60 4.56 19.33 -6.14
CA MET A 60 5.11 18.50 -7.23
C MET A 60 4.36 18.70 -8.56
N GLY A 61 3.38 19.60 -8.60
CA GLY A 61 2.53 19.88 -9.76
C GLY A 61 1.41 18.87 -9.98
N VAL A 62 1.10 18.02 -8.99
CA VAL A 62 0.08 16.98 -9.12
C VAL A 62 -1.27 17.50 -8.61
N THR A 63 -2.28 17.46 -9.46
CA THR A 63 -3.67 17.72 -9.10
C THR A 63 -4.31 16.43 -8.60
N VAL A 64 -4.88 16.48 -7.39
CA VAL A 64 -5.49 15.32 -6.74
C VAL A 64 -7.00 15.52 -6.66
N THR A 65 -7.75 14.54 -7.15
CA THR A 65 -9.21 14.48 -7.06
C THR A 65 -9.64 13.29 -6.21
N GLY A 66 -10.43 13.51 -5.16
CA GLY A 66 -10.97 12.44 -4.33
C GLY A 66 -12.01 11.64 -5.10
N ILE A 67 -11.86 10.32 -5.18
CA ILE A 67 -12.74 9.48 -6.00
C ILE A 67 -14.18 9.41 -5.46
N HIS A 68 -14.38 9.75 -4.19
CA HIS A 68 -15.69 9.75 -3.56
C HIS A 68 -16.57 10.94 -3.96
N SER A 69 -15.98 12.00 -4.52
CA SER A 69 -16.70 13.24 -4.87
C SER A 69 -17.01 13.40 -6.36
N VAL A 70 -16.57 12.45 -7.21
CA VAL A 70 -16.84 12.49 -8.66
C VAL A 70 -18.12 11.74 -9.00
N ALA A 71 -18.84 12.23 -10.02
CA ALA A 71 -20.10 11.62 -10.48
C ALA A 71 -19.89 10.24 -11.14
N ASP A 72 -18.79 10.08 -11.88
CA ASP A 72 -18.42 8.83 -12.54
C ASP A 72 -17.01 8.39 -12.10
N PRO A 73 -16.91 7.62 -11.01
CA PRO A 73 -15.62 7.18 -10.47
C PRO A 73 -14.89 6.20 -11.39
N VAL A 74 -15.61 5.40 -12.18
CA VAL A 74 -14.99 4.46 -13.12
C VAL A 74 -14.28 5.21 -14.24
N SER A 75 -14.97 6.21 -14.83
CA SER A 75 -14.37 7.08 -15.85
C SER A 75 -13.23 7.93 -15.29
N ALA A 76 -13.36 8.44 -14.07
CA ALA A 76 -12.29 9.20 -13.42
C ALA A 76 -11.02 8.35 -13.23
N ILE A 77 -11.14 7.09 -12.79
CA ILE A 77 -10.00 6.16 -12.70
C ILE A 77 -9.43 5.86 -14.09
N ALA A 78 -10.28 5.60 -15.09
CA ALA A 78 -9.84 5.21 -16.42
C ALA A 78 -8.99 6.28 -17.14
N ASN A 79 -9.16 7.54 -16.77
CA ASN A 79 -8.45 8.71 -17.31
C ASN A 79 -7.33 9.23 -16.39
N ALA A 80 -7.13 8.64 -15.21
CA ALA A 80 -6.12 9.07 -14.27
C ALA A 80 -4.70 8.68 -14.73
N GLU A 81 -3.74 9.56 -14.54
CA GLU A 81 -2.33 9.24 -14.73
C GLU A 81 -1.72 8.59 -13.48
N ILE A 82 -2.29 8.89 -12.31
CA ILE A 82 -1.84 8.42 -11.00
C ILE A 82 -3.05 7.93 -10.20
N VAL A 83 -2.95 6.75 -9.60
CA VAL A 83 -3.89 6.23 -8.61
C VAL A 83 -3.20 6.26 -7.25
N ILE A 84 -3.69 7.11 -6.35
CA ILE A 84 -3.15 7.26 -4.99
C ILE A 84 -4.09 6.56 -4.02
N VAL A 85 -3.58 5.65 -3.20
CA VAL A 85 -4.38 4.89 -2.23
C VAL A 85 -3.88 5.13 -0.82
N GLY A 86 -4.76 5.71 0.01
CA GLY A 86 -4.41 6.08 1.37
C GLY A 86 -4.32 4.92 2.36
N GLY A 87 -3.55 5.15 3.43
CA GLY A 87 -3.52 4.33 4.64
C GLY A 87 -4.74 4.57 5.54
N GLY A 88 -4.99 3.64 6.47
CA GLY A 88 -6.16 3.60 7.34
C GLY A 88 -6.55 2.15 7.58
N ASN A 89 -7.85 1.81 7.63
CA ASN A 89 -8.28 0.42 7.76
C ASN A 89 -8.39 -0.28 6.40
N THR A 90 -7.62 -1.36 6.22
CA THR A 90 -7.53 -2.15 4.99
C THR A 90 -8.83 -2.88 4.64
N PHE A 91 -9.60 -3.34 5.63
CA PHE A 91 -10.88 -4.02 5.40
C PHE A 91 -11.92 -3.05 4.85
N GLN A 92 -12.05 -1.85 5.44
CA GLN A 92 -12.93 -0.80 4.94
C GLN A 92 -12.53 -0.33 3.54
N LEU A 93 -11.22 -0.14 3.31
CA LEU A 93 -10.69 0.18 1.99
C LEU A 93 -11.12 -0.84 0.93
N LEU A 94 -10.91 -2.13 1.20
CA LEU A 94 -11.25 -3.19 0.25
C LEU A 94 -12.76 -3.28 0.04
N LYS A 95 -13.56 -3.17 1.11
CA LYS A 95 -15.02 -3.19 1.07
C LYS A 95 -15.56 -2.12 0.12
N GLU A 96 -15.22 -0.85 0.39
CA GLU A 96 -15.71 0.29 -0.39
C GLU A 96 -15.26 0.21 -1.86
N CYS A 97 -13.99 -0.14 -2.11
CA CYS A 97 -13.49 -0.33 -3.47
C CYS A 97 -14.25 -1.44 -4.22
N ARG A 98 -14.62 -2.52 -3.54
CA ARG A 98 -15.37 -3.63 -4.14
C ARG A 98 -16.82 -3.25 -4.41
N GLU A 99 -17.52 -2.71 -3.41
CA GLU A 99 -18.94 -2.34 -3.53
C GLU A 99 -19.17 -1.27 -4.60
N ARG A 100 -18.19 -0.38 -4.80
CA ARG A 100 -18.22 0.65 -5.85
C ARG A 100 -17.70 0.17 -7.21
N GLY A 101 -17.31 -1.10 -7.33
CA GLY A 101 -16.81 -1.68 -8.58
C GLY A 101 -15.48 -1.10 -9.07
N LEU A 102 -14.63 -0.60 -8.17
CA LEU A 102 -13.41 0.16 -8.51
C LEU A 102 -12.15 -0.72 -8.63
N LEU A 103 -12.19 -1.95 -8.13
CA LEU A 103 -11.01 -2.84 -8.15
C LEU A 103 -10.50 -3.11 -9.57
N ALA A 104 -11.37 -3.55 -10.49
CA ALA A 104 -10.98 -3.83 -11.87
C ALA A 104 -10.52 -2.56 -12.63
N PRO A 105 -11.25 -1.43 -12.58
CA PRO A 105 -10.79 -0.17 -13.18
C PRO A 105 -9.40 0.28 -12.71
N MET A 106 -9.10 0.15 -11.40
CA MET A 106 -7.77 0.47 -10.86
C MET A 106 -6.69 -0.44 -11.43
N VAL A 107 -6.95 -1.75 -11.50
CA VAL A 107 -6.01 -2.71 -12.10
C VAL A 107 -5.74 -2.36 -13.57
N ASP A 108 -6.79 -2.11 -14.34
CA ASP A 108 -6.70 -1.85 -15.77
C ASP A 108 -5.91 -0.57 -16.07
N VAL A 109 -6.16 0.52 -15.36
CA VAL A 109 -5.44 1.78 -15.61
C VAL A 109 -3.97 1.69 -15.22
N VAL A 110 -3.64 1.01 -14.11
CA VAL A 110 -2.24 0.81 -13.69
C VAL A 110 -1.50 -0.10 -14.67
N ARG A 111 -2.15 -1.16 -15.18
CA ARG A 111 -1.58 -2.02 -16.23
C ARG A 111 -1.36 -1.28 -17.55
N ARG A 112 -2.20 -0.28 -17.86
CA ARG A 112 -2.02 0.62 -19.02
C ARG A 112 -0.96 1.71 -18.81
N GLY A 113 -0.35 1.81 -17.64
CA GLY A 113 0.81 2.68 -17.40
C GLY A 113 0.57 3.83 -16.42
N ALA A 114 -0.59 3.90 -15.78
CA ALA A 114 -0.77 4.81 -14.65
C ALA A 114 0.15 4.41 -13.48
N LEU A 115 0.61 5.41 -12.73
CA LEU A 115 1.42 5.21 -11.53
C LEU A 115 0.50 4.89 -10.36
N TYR A 116 0.75 3.78 -9.66
CA TYR A 116 0.11 3.48 -8.38
C TYR A 116 0.99 3.95 -7.23
N ILE A 117 0.43 4.72 -6.29
CA ILE A 117 1.11 5.09 -5.04
C ILE A 117 0.23 4.66 -3.88
N GLY A 118 0.71 3.76 -3.03
CA GLY A 118 -0.03 3.29 -1.87
C GLY A 118 0.85 3.23 -0.63
N TRP A 119 0.33 3.69 0.51
CA TRP A 119 1.01 3.54 1.80
C TRP A 119 0.17 2.74 2.79
N SER A 120 0.81 1.91 3.61
CA SER A 120 0.15 1.11 4.64
C SER A 120 -0.98 0.25 4.04
N ALA A 121 -2.25 0.51 4.36
CA ALA A 121 -3.40 -0.15 3.73
C ALA A 121 -3.38 -0.10 2.18
N GLY A 122 -2.90 1.00 1.60
CA GLY A 122 -2.71 1.11 0.15
C GLY A 122 -1.62 0.19 -0.40
N ALA A 123 -0.59 -0.13 0.39
CA ALA A 123 0.40 -1.14 0.01
C ALA A 123 -0.19 -2.56 0.10
N ASN A 124 -1.02 -2.85 1.12
CA ASN A 124 -1.77 -4.11 1.18
C ASN A 124 -2.70 -4.28 -0.03
N LEU A 125 -3.44 -3.24 -0.42
CA LEU A 125 -4.40 -3.32 -1.52
C LEU A 125 -3.74 -3.65 -2.87
N ALA A 126 -2.46 -3.28 -3.07
CA ALA A 126 -1.71 -3.61 -4.29
C ALA A 126 -1.35 -5.10 -4.42
N CYS A 127 -1.32 -5.84 -3.31
CA CYS A 127 -0.95 -7.26 -3.27
C CYS A 127 -2.08 -8.16 -3.83
N PRO A 128 -1.90 -9.49 -3.96
CA PRO A 128 -2.96 -10.38 -4.43
C PRO A 128 -4.14 -10.45 -3.45
N THR A 129 -3.89 -10.31 -2.15
CA THR A 129 -4.93 -10.31 -1.11
C THR A 129 -4.54 -9.39 0.04
N ILE A 130 -5.48 -9.09 0.93
CA ILE A 130 -5.20 -8.35 2.18
C ILE A 130 -4.79 -9.24 3.37
N ARG A 131 -4.50 -10.54 3.15
CA ARG A 131 -4.25 -11.54 4.20
C ARG A 131 -3.07 -11.24 5.15
N THR A 132 -2.21 -10.29 4.80
CA THR A 132 -1.06 -9.85 5.61
C THR A 132 -1.23 -8.44 6.17
N THR A 133 -2.44 -7.89 6.18
CA THR A 133 -2.74 -6.66 6.94
C THR A 133 -2.65 -6.90 8.44
N ASN A 134 -2.30 -5.86 9.20
CA ASN A 134 -2.32 -5.88 10.67
C ASN A 134 -3.62 -5.31 11.25
N ASP A 135 -4.52 -4.85 10.38
CA ASP A 135 -5.70 -4.13 10.79
C ASP A 135 -6.73 -5.06 11.45
N MET A 136 -7.51 -4.48 12.35
CA MET A 136 -8.67 -5.15 12.91
C MET A 136 -9.77 -5.28 11.82
N PRO A 137 -10.45 -6.43 11.69
CA PRO A 137 -11.52 -6.65 10.72
C PRO A 137 -12.83 -5.96 11.16
N ILE A 138 -12.86 -4.63 11.11
CA ILE A 138 -14.01 -3.84 11.58
C ILE A 138 -15.24 -3.91 10.68
N VAL A 139 -15.06 -4.33 9.42
CA VAL A 139 -16.11 -4.57 8.44
C VAL A 139 -15.75 -5.80 7.59
N ASP A 140 -16.75 -6.49 7.06
CA ASP A 140 -16.53 -7.58 6.10
C ASP A 140 -16.37 -7.02 4.68
N PRO A 141 -15.22 -7.21 4.01
CA PRO A 141 -15.04 -6.75 2.64
C PRO A 141 -15.78 -7.63 1.61
N ASN A 142 -16.36 -8.77 2.01
CA ASN A 142 -16.89 -9.82 1.13
C ASN A 142 -15.78 -10.50 0.30
N GLY A 143 -14.74 -10.98 1.01
CA GLY A 143 -13.58 -11.68 0.45
C GLY A 143 -12.27 -10.89 0.49
N PHE A 144 -11.13 -11.58 0.48
CA PHE A 144 -9.82 -10.94 0.72
C PHE A 144 -8.98 -10.67 -0.53
N ALA A 145 -9.45 -11.07 -1.73
CA ALA A 145 -8.77 -10.78 -2.99
C ALA A 145 -8.66 -9.26 -3.23
N ALA A 146 -7.48 -8.77 -3.55
CA ALA A 146 -7.20 -7.35 -3.75
C ALA A 146 -6.81 -7.07 -5.22
N LEU A 147 -5.93 -6.11 -5.50
CA LEU A 147 -5.64 -5.68 -6.88
C LEU A 147 -4.72 -6.64 -7.64
N GLY A 148 -3.84 -7.39 -6.95
CA GLY A 148 -2.88 -8.28 -7.61
C GLY A 148 -1.94 -7.55 -8.58
N LEU A 149 -1.60 -6.30 -8.29
CA LEU A 149 -0.63 -5.49 -9.06
C LEU A 149 0.81 -5.84 -8.69
N PHE A 150 1.05 -6.16 -7.42
CA PHE A 150 2.32 -6.67 -6.90
C PHE A 150 2.14 -8.17 -6.55
N PRO A 151 3.03 -9.06 -7.00
CA PRO A 151 2.79 -10.51 -6.92
C PRO A 151 3.04 -11.11 -5.53
N LEU A 152 3.79 -10.43 -4.66
CA LEU A 152 4.12 -10.93 -3.32
C LEU A 152 3.20 -10.30 -2.27
N GLN A 153 3.12 -10.89 -1.09
CA GLN A 153 2.38 -10.30 0.03
C GLN A 153 3.27 -9.32 0.79
N ILE A 154 2.72 -8.17 1.17
CA ILE A 154 3.39 -7.20 2.04
C ILE A 154 2.71 -7.24 3.41
N ASN A 155 3.48 -7.44 4.47
CA ASN A 155 3.10 -7.07 5.83
C ASN A 155 3.74 -5.70 6.14
N PRO A 156 2.99 -4.59 6.01
CA PRO A 156 3.50 -3.26 6.32
C PRO A 156 3.65 -3.10 7.84
N HIS A 157 4.30 -2.03 8.29
CA HIS A 157 4.56 -1.78 9.70
C HIS A 157 5.17 -3.01 10.40
N PHE A 158 6.07 -3.71 9.69
CA PHE A 158 6.65 -4.93 10.22
C PHE A 158 7.55 -4.61 11.42
N THR A 159 7.26 -5.27 12.52
CA THR A 159 8.14 -5.39 13.68
C THR A 159 7.83 -6.72 14.35
N ASN A 160 8.86 -7.41 14.82
CA ASN A 160 8.67 -8.62 15.64
C ASN A 160 8.72 -8.29 17.14
N ALA A 161 8.93 -7.03 17.50
CA ALA A 161 8.93 -6.58 18.89
C ALA A 161 7.50 -6.64 19.47
N LEU A 162 7.42 -6.99 20.74
CA LEU A 162 6.20 -6.98 21.54
C LEU A 162 6.41 -6.15 22.82
N PRO A 163 5.33 -5.64 23.43
CA PRO A 163 5.41 -5.07 24.78
C PRO A 163 6.01 -6.08 25.78
N GLU A 164 6.70 -5.57 26.80
CA GLU A 164 7.27 -6.42 27.85
C GLU A 164 6.18 -7.27 28.52
N GLY A 165 6.43 -8.58 28.65
CA GLY A 165 5.49 -9.53 29.26
C GLY A 165 4.29 -9.92 28.38
N HIS A 166 4.19 -9.44 27.14
CA HIS A 166 3.13 -9.83 26.22
C HIS A 166 3.27 -11.31 25.81
N LYS A 167 2.15 -12.06 25.86
CA LYS A 167 2.10 -13.51 25.58
C LYS A 167 1.33 -13.87 24.30
N GLY A 168 0.75 -12.88 23.63
CA GLY A 168 0.13 -13.08 22.32
C GLY A 168 1.19 -13.37 21.24
N GLU A 169 0.71 -13.75 20.07
CA GLU A 169 1.55 -14.14 18.95
C GLU A 169 2.41 -12.97 18.45
N THR A 170 3.69 -13.23 18.23
CA THR A 170 4.60 -12.32 17.54
C THR A 170 4.14 -12.11 16.09
N ARG A 171 4.67 -11.06 15.43
CA ARG A 171 4.34 -10.84 14.03
C ARG A 171 4.78 -12.00 13.14
N GLU A 172 5.97 -12.53 13.40
CA GLU A 172 6.45 -13.69 12.66
C GLU A 172 5.55 -14.91 12.87
N GLN A 173 5.13 -15.21 14.10
CA GLN A 173 4.23 -16.34 14.37
C GLN A 173 2.95 -16.27 13.52
N ARG A 174 2.29 -15.10 13.45
CA ARG A 174 1.10 -14.90 12.59
C ARG A 174 1.40 -15.10 11.11
N ILE A 175 2.56 -14.64 10.65
CA ILE A 175 3.02 -14.85 9.27
C ILE A 175 3.27 -16.34 9.00
N ARG A 176 3.85 -17.07 9.97
CA ARG A 176 4.08 -18.52 9.87
C ARG A 176 2.76 -19.30 9.82
N GLU A 177 1.73 -18.90 10.57
CA GLU A 177 0.38 -19.48 10.46
C GLU A 177 -0.18 -19.33 9.04
N LEU A 178 -0.04 -18.14 8.42
CA LEU A 178 -0.46 -17.94 7.05
C LEU A 178 0.31 -18.84 6.07
N LEU A 179 1.61 -19.05 6.29
CA LEU A 179 2.43 -19.96 5.47
C LEU A 179 2.07 -21.44 5.66
N VAL A 180 1.40 -21.83 6.76
CA VAL A 180 0.85 -23.18 6.91
C VAL A 180 -0.35 -23.39 5.98
N VAL A 181 -1.25 -22.41 5.90
CA VAL A 181 -2.48 -22.52 5.08
C VAL A 181 -2.29 -22.08 3.63
N ALA A 182 -1.20 -21.37 3.32
CA ALA A 182 -0.84 -20.89 1.99
C ALA A 182 0.69 -20.97 1.78
N PRO A 183 1.24 -22.19 1.67
CA PRO A 183 2.69 -22.43 1.64
C PRO A 183 3.40 -21.89 0.39
N GLU A 184 2.65 -21.57 -0.65
CA GLU A 184 3.16 -20.97 -1.89
C GLU A 184 3.52 -19.48 -1.76
N LEU A 185 3.09 -18.82 -0.68
CA LEU A 185 3.29 -17.39 -0.51
C LEU A 185 4.75 -17.05 -0.17
N THR A 186 5.20 -15.92 -0.73
CA THR A 186 6.32 -15.16 -0.19
C THR A 186 5.77 -13.91 0.48
N ILE A 187 6.11 -13.71 1.76
CA ILE A 187 5.64 -12.59 2.57
C ILE A 187 6.81 -11.68 2.92
N ILE A 188 6.66 -10.39 2.62
CA ILE A 188 7.65 -9.36 2.91
C ILE A 188 7.22 -8.63 4.18
N GLY A 189 7.95 -8.83 5.27
CA GLY A 189 7.88 -7.99 6.45
C GLY A 189 8.57 -6.66 6.19
N LEU A 190 7.80 -5.67 5.73
CA LEU A 190 8.30 -4.35 5.34
C LEU A 190 8.22 -3.40 6.55
N PRO A 191 9.35 -3.03 7.18
CA PRO A 191 9.35 -2.16 8.35
C PRO A 191 8.93 -0.73 8.01
N GLU A 192 8.54 0.05 9.01
CA GLU A 192 8.30 1.49 8.83
C GLU A 192 9.56 2.18 8.27
N GLY A 193 9.37 3.20 7.44
CA GLY A 193 10.43 3.91 6.73
C GLY A 193 10.92 3.24 5.44
N ASN A 194 10.50 2.01 5.18
CA ASN A 194 10.81 1.31 3.94
C ASN A 194 9.67 1.38 2.92
N TRP A 195 10.05 1.12 1.68
CA TRP A 195 9.13 1.05 0.54
C TRP A 195 9.62 0.02 -0.48
N ILE A 196 8.73 -0.40 -1.36
CA ILE A 196 9.06 -1.14 -2.57
C ILE A 196 8.69 -0.26 -3.76
N GLN A 197 9.64 -0.04 -4.65
CA GLN A 197 9.43 0.71 -5.88
C GLN A 197 9.46 -0.25 -7.06
N VAL A 198 8.42 -0.24 -7.88
CA VAL A 198 8.36 -1.02 -9.13
C VAL A 198 8.43 -0.06 -10.29
N THR A 199 9.53 -0.11 -11.04
CA THR A 199 9.78 0.72 -12.24
C THR A 199 10.27 -0.17 -13.37
N GLN A 200 9.74 0.00 -14.58
CA GLN A 200 10.21 -0.74 -15.77
C GLN A 200 10.32 -2.27 -15.59
N GLY A 201 9.44 -2.86 -14.78
CA GLY A 201 9.42 -4.31 -14.53
C GLY A 201 10.37 -4.80 -13.42
N HIS A 202 11.08 -3.90 -12.74
CA HIS A 202 11.94 -4.24 -11.62
C HIS A 202 11.34 -3.76 -10.30
N ALA A 203 11.17 -4.67 -9.34
CA ALA A 203 10.76 -4.34 -7.97
C ALA A 203 12.02 -4.18 -7.10
N THR A 204 12.27 -2.97 -6.59
CA THR A 204 13.45 -2.64 -5.80
C THR A 204 13.05 -2.23 -4.38
N LEU A 205 13.72 -2.80 -3.39
CA LEU A 205 13.57 -2.44 -1.98
C LEU A 205 14.28 -1.11 -1.69
N GLY A 206 13.59 -0.21 -0.99
CA GLY A 206 14.15 1.05 -0.50
C GLY A 206 13.86 1.28 0.99
N GLY A 207 14.56 2.26 1.56
CA GLY A 207 14.48 2.64 2.97
C GLY A 207 15.67 2.16 3.81
N PRO A 208 15.84 2.71 5.00
CA PRO A 208 17.06 2.51 5.80
C PRO A 208 17.05 1.22 6.63
N ASN A 209 15.90 0.57 6.80
CA ASN A 209 15.74 -0.50 7.78
C ASN A 209 15.87 -1.89 7.14
N PRO A 210 16.32 -2.92 7.89
CA PRO A 210 16.34 -4.29 7.40
C PRO A 210 14.91 -4.81 7.15
N THR A 211 14.66 -5.38 5.97
CA THR A 211 13.39 -6.02 5.60
C THR A 211 13.51 -7.53 5.76
N LEU A 212 12.48 -8.20 6.26
CA LEU A 212 12.48 -9.66 6.36
C LEU A 212 11.60 -10.30 5.28
N VAL A 213 12.04 -11.42 4.74
CA VAL A 213 11.25 -12.25 3.82
C VAL A 213 10.99 -13.61 4.44
N PHE A 214 9.74 -14.04 4.40
CA PHE A 214 9.27 -15.29 4.95
C PHE A 214 8.72 -16.19 3.84
N ARG A 215 9.14 -17.46 3.87
CA ARG A 215 8.62 -18.55 3.03
C ARG A 215 8.39 -19.79 3.89
N ALA A 216 7.53 -20.70 3.43
CA ALA A 216 7.21 -21.91 4.18
C ALA A 216 8.45 -22.80 4.34
N GLY A 217 8.75 -23.23 5.57
CA GLY A 217 9.90 -24.10 5.87
C GLY A 217 11.28 -23.42 5.79
N GLU A 218 11.36 -22.11 5.55
CA GLU A 218 12.61 -21.36 5.47
C GLU A 218 12.77 -20.41 6.68
N GLU A 219 13.99 -20.28 7.19
CA GLU A 219 14.36 -19.20 8.11
C GLU A 219 14.12 -17.82 7.46
N ALA A 220 13.79 -16.82 8.27
CA ALA A 220 13.54 -15.48 7.74
C ALA A 220 14.81 -14.89 7.10
N VAL A 221 14.70 -14.40 5.86
CA VAL A 221 15.82 -13.82 5.12
C VAL A 221 15.84 -12.31 5.27
N THR A 222 16.94 -11.75 5.74
CA THR A 222 17.14 -10.31 5.85
C THR A 222 17.59 -9.71 4.51
N LEU A 223 16.88 -8.67 4.06
CA LEU A 223 17.17 -7.89 2.88
C LEU A 223 17.43 -6.42 3.25
N ASN A 224 18.32 -5.78 2.49
CA ASN A 224 18.65 -4.37 2.62
C ASN A 224 18.24 -3.59 1.37
N ALA A 225 18.22 -2.26 1.48
CA ALA A 225 17.96 -1.37 0.34
C ALA A 225 18.79 -1.73 -0.89
N GLY A 226 18.19 -1.59 -2.07
CA GLY A 226 18.80 -1.95 -3.35
C GLY A 226 18.57 -3.41 -3.77
N HIS A 227 18.04 -4.27 -2.90
CA HIS A 227 17.61 -5.61 -3.30
C HIS A 227 16.54 -5.54 -4.41
N ARG A 228 16.67 -6.41 -5.41
CA ARG A 228 15.69 -6.58 -6.49
C ARG A 228 14.96 -7.90 -6.31
N PHE A 229 13.64 -7.84 -6.19
CA PHE A 229 12.75 -9.00 -6.07
C PHE A 229 12.51 -9.69 -7.41
#